data_AF-A0A2G5CFL1-F1
#
_entry.id   AF-A0A2G5CFL1-F1
#
_cell.length_a   1.000
_cell.length_b   1.000
_cell.length_c   1.000
_cell.angle_alpha   90.00
_cell.angle_beta   90.00
_cell.angle_gamma   90.00
#
_symmetry.space_group_name_H-M   'P 1'
#
loop_
_entity.id
_entity.type
_entity.pdbx_description
1 polymer ?
#
loop_
_entity_poly.entity_id
_entity_poly.type
_entity_poly.pdbx_seq_one_letter_code
_entity_poly.pdbx_strand_id
1 'polypeptide(L)'
;MYNPSNIHGINKILNYLLRSSTFGQKEWNQSTKAIFFNHRTKNARHILHSPFSNNISAAMSTNTIRQPAETKEVINPSKPLVVIGSANAEIYFEIDKLPKLGETISTNSSQILVGGKGVNQAACGGKLCYPTYFIGHIGDDTNEVVKNAGIVLLQREIPDSVNIQVAKAARNAGVPVLMDAGGMERPTPVELLCLVDILISNETELKNLTGMPTDSYEDISQAAAKCQEMGVKKVLVKRGEKGSVLYVEGEEAIRQLPISTGNILDTTGAGDTFTAAFAVALVEGKSEEECLTFAAAAASLCIQVQGAMPSMPERKAVLNVLQSL
;
A
#
# COMPACT_ATOMS: atom_id res chain seq x y z
N MET A 1 -10.14 16.70 -33.13
CA MET A 1 -9.71 17.72 -32.15
C MET A 1 -10.33 17.37 -30.81
N TYR A 2 -9.52 17.16 -29.77
CA TYR A 2 -9.98 16.77 -28.44
C TYR A 2 -10.06 18.03 -27.55
N ASN A 3 -11.24 18.40 -27.07
CA ASN A 3 -11.40 19.55 -26.17
C ASN A 3 -11.39 19.04 -24.71
N PRO A 4 -10.38 19.36 -23.87
CA PRO A 4 -10.12 18.62 -22.62
C PRO A 4 -10.91 19.11 -21.39
N SER A 5 -11.96 19.89 -21.60
CA SER A 5 -12.55 20.73 -20.55
C SER A 5 -13.57 19.96 -19.67
N ASN A 6 -13.11 19.48 -18.51
CA ASN A 6 -13.93 19.08 -17.35
C ASN A 6 -14.92 17.90 -17.48
N ILE A 7 -14.42 16.66 -17.56
CA ILE A 7 -15.16 15.49 -17.04
C ILE A 7 -15.12 15.50 -15.49
N HIS A 8 -14.00 15.56 -14.76
CA HIS A 8 -12.68 14.93 -15.04
C HIS A 8 -11.88 14.57 -13.79
N GLY A 9 -12.08 15.23 -12.63
CA GLY A 9 -11.24 15.11 -11.44
C GLY A 9 -11.45 13.82 -10.62
N ILE A 10 -11.40 12.65 -11.26
CA ILE A 10 -11.69 11.30 -10.70
C ILE A 10 -12.90 11.41 -9.76
N ASN A 11 -14.05 11.85 -10.28
CA ASN A 11 -14.85 13.03 -9.83
C ASN A 11 -15.17 13.41 -8.36
N LYS A 12 -14.60 12.78 -7.34
CA LYS A 12 -14.25 13.32 -6.00
C LYS A 12 -13.41 12.29 -5.20
N ILE A 13 -12.60 11.52 -5.93
CA ILE A 13 -11.74 10.38 -5.61
C ILE A 13 -12.43 9.12 -5.04
N LEU A 14 -13.48 8.49 -5.61
CA LEU A 14 -14.37 8.87 -6.73
C LEU A 14 -15.63 9.63 -6.28
N ASN A 15 -15.99 9.56 -5.00
CA ASN A 15 -16.72 10.66 -4.34
C ASN A 15 -16.31 10.94 -2.89
N TYR A 16 -15.66 9.97 -2.23
CA TYR A 16 -14.55 10.10 -1.26
C TYR A 16 -14.12 8.65 -0.94
N LEU A 17 -13.68 7.94 -1.98
CA LEU A 17 -13.71 6.49 -2.18
C LEU A 17 -15.13 5.85 -2.23
N LEU A 18 -16.18 6.50 -1.69
CA LEU A 18 -17.48 6.78 -2.36
C LEU A 18 -18.52 7.40 -1.40
N ARG A 19 -18.77 6.79 -0.23
CA ARG A 19 -19.50 7.34 0.96
C ARG A 19 -19.30 6.36 2.13
N SER A 20 -18.90 6.83 3.31
CA SER A 20 -18.91 6.01 4.54
C SER A 20 -20.34 5.91 5.09
N SER A 21 -21.16 5.06 4.46
CA SER A 21 -22.57 4.72 4.73
C SER A 21 -23.63 5.84 4.84
N THR A 22 -23.32 7.13 5.09
CA THR A 22 -24.30 8.26 5.00
C THR A 22 -23.67 9.66 4.80
N PHE A 23 -24.45 10.62 4.25
CA PHE A 23 -24.15 12.08 4.03
C PHE A 23 -22.92 12.42 3.13
N GLY A 24 -22.73 13.62 2.55
CA GLY A 24 -23.52 14.86 2.35
C GLY A 24 -22.65 15.90 1.57
N GLN A 25 -23.20 16.71 0.65
CA GLN A 25 -22.38 17.59 -0.25
C GLN A 25 -22.05 18.99 0.34
N LYS A 26 -20.81 19.47 0.12
CA LYS A 26 -20.48 20.89 -0.19
C LYS A 26 -19.06 21.05 -0.79
N GLU A 27 -18.67 22.29 -1.12
CA GLU A 27 -17.74 22.65 -2.21
C GLU A 27 -16.23 22.66 -1.85
N TRP A 28 -15.39 22.84 -2.87
CA TRP A 28 -13.91 22.74 -2.83
C TRP A 28 -13.21 24.10 -2.81
N ASN A 29 -11.99 24.14 -2.25
CA ASN A 29 -10.91 25.01 -2.70
C ASN A 29 -9.54 24.31 -2.53
N GLN A 30 -8.48 24.94 -3.03
CA GLN A 30 -7.18 24.36 -3.38
C GLN A 30 -6.34 23.77 -2.22
N SER A 31 -5.95 22.49 -2.32
CA SER A 31 -4.69 21.88 -1.79
C SER A 31 -4.64 20.38 -2.13
N THR A 32 -3.48 19.72 -1.95
CA THR A 32 -3.34 18.25 -2.10
C THR A 32 -4.32 17.50 -1.19
N LYS A 33 -4.81 16.36 -1.67
CA LYS A 33 -5.69 15.48 -0.89
C LYS A 33 -4.96 14.23 -0.42
N ALA A 34 -4.29 14.36 0.73
CA ALA A 34 -3.96 13.20 1.54
C ALA A 34 -5.28 12.54 2.01
N ILE A 35 -5.50 11.28 1.64
CA ILE A 35 -6.61 10.48 2.21
C ILE A 35 -6.08 9.77 3.45
N PHE A 36 -6.70 10.07 4.59
CA PHE A 36 -6.36 9.51 5.90
C PHE A 36 -7.28 8.33 6.20
N PHE A 37 -6.70 7.15 6.45
CA PHE A 37 -7.43 6.00 6.99
C PHE A 37 -7.21 5.92 8.51
N ASN A 38 -8.27 6.08 9.30
CA ASN A 38 -8.20 6.02 10.77
C ASN A 38 -9.49 5.42 11.37
N HIS A 39 -9.36 4.35 12.14
CA HIS A 39 -10.47 3.63 12.77
C HIS A 39 -11.09 4.38 13.98
N ARG A 40 -10.39 5.36 14.59
CA ARG A 40 -10.78 5.90 15.92
C ARG A 40 -11.83 7.02 15.94
N THR A 41 -12.34 7.50 14.80
CA THR A 41 -13.45 8.49 14.78
C THR A 41 -14.43 8.27 13.62
N LYS A 42 -15.73 8.15 13.94
CA LYS A 42 -16.85 8.09 12.96
C LYS A 42 -17.07 9.39 12.14
N ASN A 43 -16.08 10.29 12.09
CA ASN A 43 -16.10 11.55 11.36
C ASN A 43 -14.69 11.79 10.81
N ALA A 44 -14.54 11.80 9.47
CA ALA A 44 -13.36 12.36 8.84
C ALA A 44 -13.43 13.89 8.90
N ARG A 45 -12.35 14.56 9.32
CA ARG A 45 -12.21 16.03 9.29
C ARG A 45 -10.83 16.43 8.76
N HIS A 46 -10.76 17.68 8.32
CA HIS A 46 -9.77 18.22 7.37
C HIS A 46 -8.33 18.34 7.86
N ILE A 47 -7.41 18.21 6.88
CA ILE A 47 -6.23 19.05 6.57
C ILE A 47 -5.39 19.58 7.74
N LEU A 48 -4.10 19.22 7.73
CA LEU A 48 -3.04 19.89 8.49
C LEU A 48 -2.83 21.33 7.99
N HIS A 49 -3.41 22.31 8.68
CA HIS A 49 -2.76 23.60 8.84
C HIS A 49 -1.98 23.60 10.16
N SER A 50 -0.65 23.64 10.07
CA SER A 50 0.23 24.03 11.19
C SER A 50 0.48 25.54 11.08
N PRO A 51 0.58 26.28 12.20
CA PRO A 51 1.85 26.29 12.92
C PRO A 51 1.73 25.88 14.39
N PHE A 52 2.88 25.48 14.95
CA PHE A 52 3.15 25.43 16.38
C PHE A 52 2.53 26.60 17.15
N SER A 53 1.76 26.30 18.19
CA SER A 53 1.63 27.19 19.36
C SER A 53 1.39 26.37 20.62
N ASN A 54 2.16 26.68 21.65
CA ASN A 54 1.92 26.19 23.01
C ASN A 54 0.62 26.80 23.52
N ASN A 55 -0.20 26.02 24.26
CA ASN A 55 -0.57 26.40 25.62
C ASN A 55 -1.34 25.31 26.36
N ILE A 56 -1.02 25.19 27.65
CA ILE A 56 -1.72 24.40 28.66
C ILE A 56 -2.80 25.30 29.28
N SER A 57 -4.04 24.81 29.45
CA SER A 57 -4.81 24.87 30.72
C SER A 57 -6.35 24.82 30.57
N ALA A 58 -6.99 24.42 31.68
CA ALA A 58 -8.36 24.79 32.11
C ALA A 58 -9.60 24.20 31.38
N ALA A 59 -9.96 22.99 31.83
CA ALA A 59 -11.27 22.63 32.41
C ALA A 59 -12.59 23.25 31.89
N MET A 60 -13.57 22.37 31.58
CA MET A 60 -14.91 22.46 32.17
C MET A 60 -15.57 21.07 32.29
N SER A 61 -16.40 20.90 33.31
CA SER A 61 -16.95 19.61 33.76
C SER A 61 -18.45 19.45 33.48
N THR A 62 -18.91 18.25 33.13
CA THR A 62 -20.20 17.68 33.59
C THR A 62 -20.20 16.16 33.50
N ASN A 63 -20.72 15.49 34.53
CA ASN A 63 -20.89 14.02 34.60
C ASN A 63 -22.00 13.52 33.65
N THR A 64 -21.81 12.34 33.03
CA THR A 64 -22.75 11.20 33.23
C THR A 64 -22.21 9.84 32.73
N ILE A 65 -22.54 8.79 33.50
CA ILE A 65 -22.54 7.33 33.18
C ILE A 65 -21.19 6.70 32.78
N ARG A 66 -20.71 5.79 33.65
CA ARG A 66 -19.56 4.90 33.39
C ARG A 66 -20.00 3.66 32.60
N GLN A 67 -19.41 3.42 31.43
CA GLN A 67 -19.31 2.07 30.85
C GLN A 67 -18.03 1.37 31.37
N PRO A 68 -17.95 0.03 31.34
CA PRO A 68 -16.74 -0.70 31.72
C PRO A 68 -15.55 -0.26 30.88
N ALA A 69 -14.37 -0.18 31.48
CA ALA A 69 -13.17 0.29 30.79
C ALA A 69 -12.66 -0.76 29.80
N GLU A 70 -12.97 -0.57 28.51
CA GLU A 70 -12.10 -1.08 27.45
C GLU A 70 -10.69 -0.51 27.68
N THR A 71 -9.70 -1.39 27.79
CA THR A 71 -8.29 -1.03 27.86
C THR A 71 -7.85 -0.41 26.54
N LYS A 72 -8.05 0.90 26.42
CA LYS A 72 -7.52 1.70 25.32
C LYS A 72 -6.00 1.67 25.39
N GLU A 73 -5.38 0.77 24.64
CA GLU A 73 -3.96 0.91 24.31
C GLU A 73 -3.76 2.30 23.69
N VAL A 74 -3.01 3.12 24.42
CA VAL A 74 -2.54 4.42 23.96
C VAL A 74 -1.35 4.12 23.05
N ILE A 75 -1.66 3.77 21.80
CA ILE A 75 -0.68 3.76 20.72
C ILE A 75 -0.13 5.19 20.65
N ASN A 76 1.12 5.33 21.11
CA ASN A 76 1.94 6.53 20.93
C ASN A 76 1.87 6.91 19.43
N PRO A 77 1.78 8.19 19.02
CA PRO A 77 1.58 8.53 17.61
C PRO A 77 2.83 8.20 16.79
N SER A 78 2.92 6.94 16.37
CA SER A 78 3.96 6.44 15.49
C SER A 78 3.89 7.21 14.18
N LYS A 79 5.05 7.53 13.62
CA LYS A 79 5.11 8.24 12.35
C LYS A 79 4.40 7.40 11.27
N PRO A 80 3.54 7.99 10.42
CA PRO A 80 2.65 7.24 9.54
C PRO A 80 3.38 6.51 8.40
N LEU A 81 2.74 5.46 7.90
CA LEU A 81 3.00 4.91 6.57
C LEU A 81 2.47 5.91 5.53
N VAL A 82 3.33 6.39 4.65
CA VAL A 82 2.94 7.29 3.55
C VAL A 82 3.05 6.53 2.23
N VAL A 83 1.91 6.29 1.58
CA VAL A 83 1.82 5.61 0.29
C VAL A 83 1.64 6.64 -0.82
N ILE A 84 2.55 6.67 -1.79
CA ILE A 84 2.42 7.49 -3.00
C ILE A 84 2.09 6.58 -4.18
N GLY A 85 0.96 6.82 -4.85
CA GLY A 85 0.65 5.99 -6.01
C GLY A 85 -0.67 6.23 -6.70
N SER A 86 -1.00 5.28 -7.57
CA SER A 86 -2.20 5.25 -8.39
C SER A 86 -3.49 5.09 -7.58
N ALA A 87 -4.58 5.62 -8.14
CA ALA A 87 -5.95 5.29 -7.78
C ALA A 87 -6.78 5.29 -9.07
N ASN A 88 -7.26 4.11 -9.46
CA ASN A 88 -7.94 3.85 -10.72
C ASN A 88 -9.39 3.38 -10.47
N ALA A 89 -10.23 3.47 -11.49
CA ALA A 89 -11.51 2.77 -11.51
C ALA A 89 -11.34 1.48 -12.33
N GLU A 90 -11.52 0.33 -11.68
CA GLU A 90 -11.43 -0.99 -12.31
C GLU A 90 -12.84 -1.40 -12.76
N ILE A 91 -12.99 -1.66 -14.06
CA ILE A 91 -14.27 -2.07 -14.66
C ILE A 91 -14.18 -3.56 -14.95
N TYR A 92 -14.84 -4.36 -14.13
CA TYR A 92 -14.93 -5.80 -14.31
C TYR A 92 -16.14 -6.14 -15.18
N PHE A 93 -15.92 -7.05 -16.12
CA PHE A 93 -16.96 -7.67 -16.94
C PHE A 93 -16.88 -9.18 -16.73
N GLU A 94 -17.99 -9.78 -16.31
CA GLU A 94 -18.09 -11.23 -16.19
C GLU A 94 -18.51 -11.80 -17.56
N ILE A 95 -17.70 -12.72 -18.09
CA ILE A 95 -17.87 -13.31 -19.42
C ILE A 95 -17.46 -14.79 -19.38
N ASP A 96 -18.23 -15.65 -20.04
CA ASP A 96 -17.96 -17.10 -20.07
C ASP A 96 -16.66 -17.45 -20.81
N LYS A 97 -16.23 -16.57 -21.72
CA LYS A 97 -15.01 -16.70 -22.52
C LYS A 97 -14.50 -15.33 -22.96
N LEU A 98 -13.20 -15.21 -23.21
CA LEU A 98 -12.64 -14.04 -23.91
C LEU A 98 -13.15 -13.97 -25.37
N PRO A 99 -13.46 -12.77 -25.89
CA PRO A 99 -13.92 -12.62 -27.26
C PRO A 99 -12.79 -12.82 -28.27
N LYS A 100 -13.10 -13.42 -29.42
CA LYS A 100 -12.20 -13.46 -30.58
C LYS A 100 -12.17 -12.12 -31.32
N LEU A 101 -11.17 -11.92 -32.17
CA LEU A 101 -11.09 -10.72 -33.03
C LEU A 101 -12.36 -10.60 -33.89
N GLY A 102 -13.08 -9.48 -33.74
CA GLY A 102 -14.36 -9.22 -34.43
C GLY A 102 -15.60 -9.89 -33.81
N GLU A 103 -15.44 -10.69 -32.75
CA GLU A 103 -16.57 -11.26 -32.01
C GLU A 103 -17.13 -10.24 -31.01
N THR A 104 -18.46 -10.14 -30.93
CA THR A 104 -19.15 -9.39 -29.87
C THR A 104 -19.82 -10.39 -28.93
N ILE A 105 -19.60 -10.24 -27.63
CA ILE A 105 -20.20 -11.08 -26.59
C ILE A 105 -20.98 -10.21 -25.60
N SER A 106 -22.08 -10.73 -25.08
CA SER A 106 -22.79 -10.13 -23.95
C SER A 106 -22.05 -10.46 -22.65
N THR A 107 -22.11 -9.54 -21.68
CA THR A 107 -21.53 -9.74 -20.34
C THR A 107 -22.62 -10.23 -19.39
N ASN A 108 -22.30 -11.20 -18.54
CA ASN A 108 -23.22 -11.74 -17.52
C ASN A 108 -23.50 -10.70 -16.43
N SER A 109 -22.45 -10.01 -16.00
CA SER A 109 -22.50 -8.91 -15.05
C SER A 109 -21.41 -7.87 -15.35
N SER A 110 -21.55 -6.68 -14.78
CA SER A 110 -20.47 -5.69 -14.74
C SER A 110 -20.47 -4.96 -13.40
N GLN A 111 -19.27 -4.64 -12.92
CA GLN A 111 -19.08 -3.89 -11.68
C GLN A 111 -17.91 -2.91 -11.83
N ILE A 112 -18.05 -1.74 -11.20
CA ILE A 112 -16.98 -0.73 -11.13
C ILE A 112 -16.47 -0.71 -9.69
N LEU A 113 -15.22 -1.13 -9.52
CA LEU A 113 -14.52 -1.11 -8.23
C LEU A 113 -13.44 -0.01 -8.23
N VAL A 114 -12.98 0.36 -7.04
CA VAL A 114 -11.78 1.19 -6.90
C VAL A 114 -10.58 0.27 -6.78
N GLY A 115 -9.53 0.55 -7.53
CA GLY A 115 -8.28 -0.21 -7.50
C GLY A 115 -7.08 0.59 -7.98
N GLY A 116 -6.06 -0.08 -8.49
CA GLY A 116 -4.69 0.44 -8.61
C GLY A 116 -3.87 0.29 -7.32
N LYS A 117 -2.56 0.03 -7.49
CA LYS A 117 -1.66 -0.40 -6.42
C LYS A 117 -1.58 0.55 -5.24
N GLY A 118 -1.49 1.86 -5.50
CA GLY A 118 -1.31 2.87 -4.44
C GLY A 118 -2.47 2.90 -3.44
N VAL A 119 -3.71 2.98 -3.94
CA VAL A 119 -4.90 2.98 -3.07
C VAL A 119 -5.13 1.62 -2.40
N ASN A 120 -4.83 0.51 -3.08
CA ASN A 120 -4.90 -0.83 -2.50
C ASN A 120 -3.97 -0.95 -1.27
N GLN A 121 -2.70 -0.60 -1.44
CA GLN A 121 -1.69 -0.67 -0.38
C GLN A 121 -2.05 0.25 0.80
N ALA A 122 -2.54 1.47 0.53
CA ALA A 122 -2.98 2.39 1.57
C ALA A 122 -4.25 1.92 2.33
N ALA A 123 -5.22 1.33 1.61
CA ALA A 123 -6.42 0.78 2.21
C ALA A 123 -6.09 -0.42 3.13
N CYS A 124 -5.13 -1.26 2.73
CA CYS A 124 -4.63 -2.35 3.56
C CYS A 124 -4.00 -1.81 4.86
N GLY A 125 -3.09 -0.83 4.79
CA GLY A 125 -2.51 -0.20 5.98
C GLY A 125 -3.57 0.37 6.94
N GLY A 126 -4.63 0.95 6.39
CA GLY A 126 -5.82 1.39 7.13
C GLY A 126 -6.59 0.26 7.85
N LYS A 127 -6.85 -0.87 7.16
CA LYS A 127 -7.52 -2.05 7.78
C LYS A 127 -6.64 -2.77 8.81
N LEU A 128 -5.32 -2.67 8.67
CA LEU A 128 -4.34 -3.12 9.67
C LEU A 128 -4.24 -2.18 10.89
N CYS A 129 -5.11 -1.17 10.95
CA CYS A 129 -5.21 -0.17 12.02
C CYS A 129 -3.96 0.68 12.23
N TYR A 130 -3.09 0.80 11.22
CA TYR A 130 -1.89 1.63 11.28
C TYR A 130 -2.15 3.04 10.71
N PRO A 131 -1.58 4.12 11.29
CA PRO A 131 -1.65 5.46 10.72
C PRO A 131 -1.13 5.49 9.27
N THR A 132 -2.04 5.57 8.30
CA THR A 132 -1.71 5.41 6.87
C THR A 132 -2.27 6.58 6.06
N TYR A 133 -1.39 7.26 5.31
CA TYR A 133 -1.74 8.38 4.44
C TYR A 133 -1.55 8.00 2.98
N PHE A 134 -2.54 8.23 2.14
CA PHE A 134 -2.45 8.06 0.69
C PHE A 134 -2.29 9.40 -0.02
N ILE A 135 -1.31 9.52 -0.91
CA ILE A 135 -1.11 10.68 -1.79
C ILE A 135 -1.18 10.20 -3.25
N GLY A 136 -2.31 10.51 -3.91
CA GLY A 136 -2.53 10.22 -5.34
C GLY A 136 -2.18 11.37 -6.29
N HIS A 137 -1.78 12.53 -5.76
CA HIS A 137 -1.37 13.70 -6.53
C HIS A 137 -0.35 14.50 -5.71
N ILE A 138 0.67 15.06 -6.37
CA ILE A 138 1.80 15.73 -5.71
C ILE A 138 1.60 17.25 -5.73
N GLY A 139 1.99 17.91 -4.63
CA GLY A 139 1.98 19.36 -4.47
C GLY A 139 3.00 19.81 -3.43
N ASP A 140 3.05 21.11 -3.15
CA ASP A 140 4.10 21.72 -2.31
C ASP A 140 4.18 21.13 -0.88
N ASP A 141 3.05 20.67 -0.35
CA ASP A 141 2.90 20.05 0.98
C ASP A 141 3.39 18.59 1.05
N THR A 142 3.61 17.93 -0.10
CA THR A 142 4.06 16.53 -0.15
C THR A 142 5.39 16.33 0.57
N ASN A 143 6.29 17.31 0.47
CA ASN A 143 7.58 17.28 1.16
C ASN A 143 7.44 17.26 2.69
N GLU A 144 6.48 17.99 3.27
CA GLU A 144 6.25 17.99 4.71
C GLU A 144 5.59 16.69 5.18
N VAL A 145 4.68 16.12 4.38
CA VAL A 145 4.10 14.80 4.70
C VAL A 145 5.19 13.72 4.67
N VAL A 146 6.07 13.74 3.67
CA VAL A 146 7.18 12.77 3.51
C VAL A 146 8.20 12.90 4.65
N LYS A 147 8.61 14.11 5.05
CA LYS A 147 9.53 14.32 6.19
C LYS A 147 9.01 13.76 7.52
N ASN A 148 7.69 13.80 7.71
CA ASN A 148 7.04 13.33 8.93
C ASN A 148 6.64 11.85 8.89
N ALA A 149 6.82 11.17 7.76
CA ALA A 149 6.54 9.75 7.61
C ALA A 149 7.51 8.87 8.42
N GLY A 150 7.03 7.69 8.83
CA GLY A 150 7.85 6.63 9.41
C GLY A 150 8.48 5.77 8.34
N ILE A 151 7.76 5.61 7.22
CA ILE A 151 8.19 4.89 6.02
C ILE A 151 7.41 5.43 4.82
N VAL A 152 8.05 5.48 3.65
CA VAL A 152 7.39 5.80 2.38
C VAL A 152 7.29 4.55 1.53
N LEU A 153 6.11 4.29 0.97
CA LEU A 153 5.85 3.20 0.04
C LEU A 153 5.50 3.77 -1.35
N LEU A 154 6.29 3.36 -2.34
CA LEU A 154 6.17 3.75 -3.75
C LEU A 154 5.75 2.56 -4.63
N GLN A 155 5.28 2.85 -5.84
CA GLN A 155 4.91 1.86 -6.86
C GLN A 155 5.05 2.45 -8.28
N ARG A 156 4.98 1.64 -9.35
CA ARG A 156 5.42 2.07 -10.71
C ARG A 156 4.34 2.53 -11.70
N GLU A 157 3.07 2.54 -11.30
CA GLU A 157 1.92 3.08 -12.08
C GLU A 157 1.84 4.61 -12.09
N ILE A 158 2.76 5.32 -11.41
CA ILE A 158 2.97 6.76 -11.55
C ILE A 158 4.31 7.06 -12.26
N PRO A 159 4.53 8.25 -12.83
CA PRO A 159 5.78 8.60 -13.51
C PRO A 159 7.00 8.45 -12.60
N ASP A 160 8.10 7.87 -13.09
CA ASP A 160 9.30 7.67 -12.26
C ASP A 160 9.92 8.99 -11.80
N SER A 161 9.72 10.09 -12.53
CA SER A 161 10.13 11.44 -12.11
C SER A 161 9.45 11.90 -10.83
N VAL A 162 8.24 11.40 -10.52
CA VAL A 162 7.56 11.62 -9.23
C VAL A 162 8.18 10.75 -8.15
N ASN A 163 8.35 9.44 -8.42
CA ASN A 163 8.98 8.50 -7.48
C ASN A 163 10.39 8.99 -7.06
N ILE A 164 11.21 9.46 -8.01
CA ILE A 164 12.55 10.00 -7.76
C ILE A 164 12.49 11.26 -6.87
N GLN A 165 11.55 12.18 -7.11
CA GLN A 165 11.40 13.39 -6.29
C GLN A 165 11.02 13.04 -4.85
N VAL A 166 10.05 12.15 -4.66
CA VAL A 166 9.65 11.69 -3.32
C VAL A 166 10.79 10.94 -2.63
N ALA A 167 11.44 9.99 -3.31
CA ALA A 167 12.51 9.20 -2.71
C ALA A 167 13.71 10.07 -2.31
N LYS A 168 14.03 11.12 -3.07
CA LYS A 168 15.00 12.16 -2.66
C LYS A 168 14.54 12.90 -1.41
N ALA A 169 13.28 13.33 -1.33
CA ALA A 169 12.74 14.03 -0.16
C ALA A 169 12.75 13.14 1.10
N ALA A 170 12.37 11.88 0.97
CA ALA A 170 12.40 10.88 2.05
C ALA A 170 13.83 10.64 2.55
N ARG A 171 14.77 10.37 1.63
CA ARG A 171 16.18 10.14 1.97
C ARG A 171 16.83 11.35 2.63
N ASN A 172 16.55 12.56 2.16
CA ASN A 172 17.02 13.80 2.77
C ASN A 172 16.47 14.02 4.19
N ALA A 173 15.32 13.40 4.53
CA ALA A 173 14.71 13.43 5.85
C ALA A 173 15.09 12.21 6.73
N GLY A 174 15.91 11.29 6.22
CA GLY A 174 16.24 10.03 6.91
C GLY A 174 15.06 9.06 7.02
N VAL A 175 14.07 9.16 6.14
CA VAL A 175 12.89 8.30 6.09
C VAL A 175 13.12 7.15 5.10
N PRO A 176 12.90 5.88 5.51
CA PRO A 176 13.12 4.72 4.64
C PRO A 176 12.11 4.66 3.49
N VAL A 177 12.58 4.20 2.32
CA VAL A 177 11.80 4.07 1.08
C VAL A 177 11.65 2.60 0.67
N LEU A 178 10.42 2.12 0.65
CA LEU A 178 10.01 0.86 0.02
C LEU A 178 9.45 1.15 -1.37
N MET A 179 9.69 0.27 -2.33
CA MET A 179 9.10 0.36 -3.66
C MET A 179 8.59 -0.99 -4.15
N ASP A 180 7.30 -1.10 -4.43
CA ASP A 180 6.74 -2.19 -5.24
C ASP A 180 7.15 -1.98 -6.70
N ALA A 181 7.87 -2.95 -7.27
CA ALA A 181 8.36 -2.92 -8.64
C ALA A 181 7.24 -3.11 -9.68
N GLY A 182 6.06 -3.53 -9.26
CA GLY A 182 4.94 -3.86 -10.12
C GLY A 182 4.20 -2.65 -10.69
N GLY A 183 3.42 -2.93 -11.74
CA GLY A 183 2.44 -2.02 -12.34
C GLY A 183 2.78 -1.57 -13.76
N MET A 184 4.05 -1.34 -14.08
CA MET A 184 4.47 -0.91 -15.43
C MET A 184 5.73 -1.64 -15.92
N GLU A 185 5.61 -2.30 -17.08
CA GLU A 185 6.70 -3.01 -17.77
C GLU A 185 7.58 -2.03 -18.56
N ARG A 186 8.24 -1.12 -17.85
CA ARG A 186 9.22 -0.17 -18.40
C ARG A 186 10.52 -0.25 -17.59
N PRO A 187 11.72 -0.08 -18.19
CA PRO A 187 12.97 -0.09 -17.44
C PRO A 187 12.93 0.82 -16.22
N THR A 188 13.43 0.37 -15.07
CA THR A 188 13.50 1.21 -13.86
C THR A 188 14.75 2.08 -13.94
N PRO A 189 14.64 3.42 -13.78
CA PRO A 189 15.81 4.28 -13.73
C PRO A 189 16.73 3.89 -12.57
N VAL A 190 18.03 3.73 -12.84
CA VAL A 190 19.04 3.40 -11.80
C VAL A 190 19.06 4.47 -10.70
N GLU A 191 18.83 5.75 -11.06
CA GLU A 191 18.66 6.84 -10.09
C GLU A 191 17.56 6.56 -9.06
N LEU A 192 16.46 5.92 -9.46
CA LEU A 192 15.38 5.54 -8.55
C LEU A 192 15.79 4.34 -7.68
N LEU A 193 16.42 3.32 -8.27
CA LEU A 193 16.90 2.13 -7.53
C LEU A 193 17.90 2.50 -6.43
N CYS A 194 18.85 3.39 -6.73
CA CYS A 194 19.80 3.93 -5.74
C CYS A 194 19.12 4.61 -4.54
N LEU A 195 17.87 5.06 -4.66
CA LEU A 195 17.12 5.76 -3.60
C LEU A 195 16.19 4.85 -2.79
N VAL A 196 16.11 3.55 -3.12
CA VAL A 196 15.21 2.58 -2.48
C VAL A 196 15.97 1.74 -1.45
N ASP A 197 15.46 1.70 -0.23
CA ASP A 197 16.00 0.85 0.83
C ASP A 197 15.56 -0.61 0.66
N ILE A 198 14.29 -0.84 0.30
CA ILE A 198 13.75 -2.19 0.04
C ILE A 198 12.95 -2.20 -1.27
N LEU A 199 13.48 -2.92 -2.26
CA LEU A 199 12.77 -3.23 -3.50
C LEU A 199 11.89 -4.46 -3.29
N ILE A 200 10.59 -4.35 -3.55
CA ILE A 200 9.61 -5.41 -3.37
C ILE A 200 9.08 -5.80 -4.75
N SER A 201 9.16 -7.08 -5.12
CA SER A 201 8.76 -7.57 -6.45
C SER A 201 8.13 -8.96 -6.36
N ASN A 202 7.51 -9.44 -7.44
CA ASN A 202 7.30 -10.86 -7.69
C ASN A 202 8.36 -11.44 -8.65
N GLU A 203 8.34 -12.76 -8.88
CA GLU A 203 9.29 -13.45 -9.80
C GLU A 203 9.32 -12.80 -11.20
N THR A 204 8.17 -12.52 -11.82
CA THR A 204 8.06 -11.88 -13.15
C THR A 204 8.56 -10.43 -13.16
N GLU A 205 8.23 -9.65 -12.12
CA GLU A 205 8.67 -8.26 -11.99
C GLU A 205 10.20 -8.18 -11.83
N LEU A 206 10.79 -9.09 -11.05
CA LEU A 206 12.24 -9.21 -10.88
C LEU A 206 12.93 -9.59 -12.20
N LYS A 207 12.37 -10.55 -12.94
CA LYS A 207 12.83 -10.95 -14.28
C LYS A 207 12.81 -9.78 -15.26
N ASN A 208 11.72 -9.02 -15.29
CA ASN A 208 11.56 -7.85 -16.17
C ASN A 208 12.51 -6.70 -15.80
N LEU A 209 12.80 -6.51 -14.50
CA LEU A 209 13.71 -5.47 -14.01
C LEU A 209 15.18 -5.81 -14.27
N THR A 210 15.57 -7.08 -14.11
CA THR A 210 16.97 -7.53 -14.18
C THR A 210 17.38 -8.08 -15.56
N GLY A 211 16.42 -8.57 -16.35
CA GLY A 211 16.68 -9.36 -17.56
C GLY A 211 17.24 -10.76 -17.28
N MET A 212 17.17 -11.24 -16.03
CA MET A 212 17.70 -12.54 -15.59
C MET A 212 16.58 -13.58 -15.42
N PRO A 213 16.88 -14.89 -15.47
CA PRO A 213 15.93 -15.92 -15.06
C PRO A 213 15.50 -15.73 -13.60
N THR A 214 14.36 -16.31 -13.22
CA THR A 214 13.80 -16.25 -11.86
C THR A 214 13.04 -17.53 -11.51
N ASP A 215 13.44 -18.64 -12.13
CA ASP A 215 12.68 -19.88 -12.15
C ASP A 215 13.04 -20.78 -10.94
N SER A 216 14.30 -20.71 -10.47
CA SER A 216 14.80 -21.35 -9.24
C SER A 216 15.20 -20.34 -8.15
N TYR A 217 15.46 -20.85 -6.94
CA TYR A 217 16.00 -20.03 -5.84
C TYR A 217 17.37 -19.40 -6.15
N GLU A 218 18.19 -20.09 -6.96
CA GLU A 218 19.51 -19.60 -7.36
C GLU A 218 19.38 -18.45 -8.36
N ASP A 219 18.52 -18.61 -9.37
CA ASP A 219 18.23 -17.55 -10.35
C ASP A 219 17.71 -16.27 -9.67
N ILE A 220 16.77 -16.44 -8.73
CA ILE A 220 16.22 -15.33 -7.93
C ILE A 220 17.31 -14.68 -7.06
N SER A 221 18.23 -15.46 -6.49
CA SER A 221 19.36 -14.95 -5.71
C SER A 221 20.29 -14.08 -6.55
N GLN A 222 20.64 -14.56 -7.76
CA GLN A 222 21.50 -13.82 -8.69
C GLN A 222 20.80 -12.56 -9.23
N ALA A 223 19.49 -12.63 -9.51
CA ALA A 223 18.70 -11.48 -9.91
C ALA A 223 18.56 -10.43 -8.77
N ALA A 224 18.42 -10.88 -7.52
CA ALA A 224 18.43 -10.01 -6.35
C ALA A 224 19.80 -9.32 -6.16
N ALA A 225 20.90 -10.07 -6.28
CA ALA A 225 22.26 -9.51 -6.23
C ALA A 225 22.48 -8.42 -7.29
N LYS A 226 22.01 -8.63 -8.53
CA LYS A 226 22.05 -7.59 -9.58
C LYS A 226 21.26 -6.33 -9.23
N CYS A 227 20.17 -6.44 -8.46
CA CYS A 227 19.46 -5.26 -7.96
C CYS A 227 20.27 -4.52 -6.88
N GLN A 228 21.05 -5.25 -6.08
CA GLN A 228 21.94 -4.67 -5.08
C GLN A 228 23.13 -3.96 -5.73
N GLU A 229 23.72 -4.52 -6.80
CA GLU A 229 24.70 -3.84 -7.66
C GLU A 229 24.15 -2.53 -8.27
N MET A 230 22.84 -2.43 -8.49
CA MET A 230 22.15 -1.20 -8.93
C MET A 230 21.84 -0.21 -7.79
N GLY A 231 22.25 -0.50 -6.55
CA GLY A 231 22.18 0.40 -5.40
C GLY A 231 21.00 0.19 -4.44
N VAL A 232 20.22 -0.88 -4.60
CA VAL A 232 19.17 -1.27 -3.64
C VAL A 232 19.78 -2.02 -2.46
N LYS A 233 19.42 -1.70 -1.21
CA LYS A 233 19.99 -2.41 -0.04
C LYS A 233 19.40 -3.81 0.16
N LYS A 234 18.07 -3.92 0.10
CA LYS A 234 17.33 -5.17 0.35
C LYS A 234 16.35 -5.47 -0.77
N VAL A 235 16.20 -6.75 -1.13
CA VAL A 235 15.32 -7.20 -2.21
C VAL A 235 14.36 -8.26 -1.68
N LEU A 236 13.07 -7.96 -1.71
CA LEU A 236 11.99 -8.83 -1.25
C LEU A 236 11.23 -9.40 -2.45
N VAL A 237 11.32 -10.72 -2.63
CA VAL A 237 10.71 -11.43 -3.75
C VAL A 237 9.51 -12.25 -3.27
N LYS A 238 8.32 -11.82 -3.69
CA LYS A 238 7.02 -12.49 -3.50
C LYS A 238 6.90 -13.64 -4.50
N ARG A 239 6.58 -14.85 -4.04
CA ARG A 239 6.57 -16.08 -4.85
C ARG A 239 5.24 -16.84 -4.81
N GLY A 240 4.15 -16.13 -4.49
CA GLY A 240 2.80 -16.71 -4.41
C GLY A 240 2.72 -17.89 -3.45
N GLU A 241 2.26 -19.04 -3.95
CA GLU A 241 2.20 -20.30 -3.20
C GLU A 241 3.56 -20.83 -2.72
N LYS A 242 4.68 -20.34 -3.25
CA LYS A 242 6.04 -20.68 -2.76
C LYS A 242 6.52 -19.77 -1.63
N GLY A 243 5.67 -18.86 -1.14
CA GLY A 243 5.98 -17.93 -0.06
C GLY A 243 6.73 -16.68 -0.52
N SER A 244 7.79 -16.28 0.19
CA SER A 244 8.64 -15.14 -0.15
C SER A 244 10.07 -15.28 0.38
N VAL A 245 11.00 -14.50 -0.19
CA VAL A 245 12.40 -14.44 0.24
C VAL A 245 12.85 -12.99 0.31
N LEU A 246 13.49 -12.61 1.42
CA LEU A 246 14.19 -11.33 1.58
C LEU A 246 15.70 -11.57 1.46
N TYR A 247 16.33 -10.84 0.55
CA TYR A 247 17.78 -10.79 0.38
C TYR A 247 18.30 -9.48 0.99
N VAL A 248 19.31 -9.60 1.85
CA VAL A 248 20.00 -8.49 2.51
C VAL A 248 21.48 -8.59 2.15
N GLU A 249 22.12 -7.46 1.83
CA GLU A 249 23.50 -7.43 1.36
C GLU A 249 24.45 -7.94 2.45
N GLY A 250 25.17 -9.04 2.17
CA GLY A 250 26.14 -9.64 3.09
C GLY A 250 25.55 -10.57 4.16
N GLU A 251 24.24 -10.85 4.15
CA GLU A 251 23.55 -11.70 5.12
C GLU A 251 22.90 -12.92 4.45
N GLU A 252 22.48 -13.92 5.24
CA GLU A 252 21.73 -15.07 4.70
C GLU A 252 20.30 -14.66 4.31
N ALA A 253 19.81 -15.17 3.18
CA ALA A 253 18.48 -14.82 2.67
C ALA A 253 17.36 -15.40 3.55
N ILE A 254 16.54 -14.52 4.14
CA ILE A 254 15.43 -14.87 5.04
C ILE A 254 14.26 -15.39 4.21
N ARG A 255 13.80 -16.62 4.51
CA ARG A 255 12.74 -17.30 3.75
C ARG A 255 11.48 -17.43 4.59
N GLN A 256 10.35 -17.02 4.02
CA GLN A 256 9.02 -17.21 4.59
C GLN A 256 8.22 -18.18 3.73
N LEU A 257 7.85 -19.32 4.30
CA LEU A 257 6.94 -20.28 3.67
C LEU A 257 5.52 -19.69 3.54
N PRO A 258 4.70 -20.17 2.59
CA PRO A 258 3.30 -19.77 2.51
C PRO A 258 2.55 -20.10 3.81
N ILE A 259 1.69 -19.19 4.26
CA ILE A 259 0.70 -19.49 5.29
C ILE A 259 -0.59 -19.89 4.57
N SER A 260 -1.14 -21.06 4.92
CA SER A 260 -2.40 -21.55 4.36
C SER A 260 -3.52 -21.39 5.39
N THR A 261 -4.59 -20.70 5.00
CA THR A 261 -5.73 -20.38 5.87
C THR A 261 -7.07 -20.88 5.34
N GLY A 262 -7.09 -21.66 4.26
CA GLY A 262 -8.31 -22.26 3.71
C GLY A 262 -8.37 -22.27 2.18
N ASN A 263 -9.58 -22.17 1.64
CA ASN A 263 -9.83 -22.22 0.20
C ASN A 263 -9.42 -20.92 -0.50
N ILE A 264 -8.67 -21.04 -1.59
CA ILE A 264 -8.33 -19.91 -2.47
C ILE A 264 -9.56 -19.59 -3.33
N LEU A 265 -10.02 -18.33 -3.28
CA LEU A 265 -11.16 -17.83 -4.05
C LEU A 265 -10.71 -16.87 -5.16
N ASP A 266 -9.84 -15.92 -4.84
CA ASP A 266 -9.34 -14.89 -5.76
C ASP A 266 -7.97 -14.41 -5.29
N THR A 267 -6.98 -14.33 -6.16
CA THR A 267 -5.62 -13.86 -5.79
C THR A 267 -5.42 -12.35 -6.00
N THR A 268 -6.43 -11.66 -6.51
CA THR A 268 -6.41 -10.21 -6.80
C THR A 268 -6.15 -9.40 -5.53
N GLY A 269 -5.14 -8.53 -5.57
CA GLY A 269 -4.74 -7.68 -4.44
C GLY A 269 -3.83 -8.35 -3.40
N ALA A 270 -3.59 -9.66 -3.46
CA ALA A 270 -2.73 -10.35 -2.48
C ALA A 270 -1.31 -9.77 -2.41
N GLY A 271 -0.74 -9.40 -3.56
CA GLY A 271 0.58 -8.77 -3.65
C GLY A 271 0.64 -7.34 -3.10
N ASP A 272 -0.48 -6.61 -3.12
CA ASP A 272 -0.59 -5.27 -2.51
C ASP A 272 -0.79 -5.39 -1.00
N THR A 273 -1.65 -6.31 -0.56
CA THR A 273 -1.87 -6.66 0.86
C THR A 273 -0.57 -7.10 1.53
N PHE A 274 0.19 -8.00 0.90
CA PHE A 274 1.50 -8.43 1.42
C PHE A 274 2.45 -7.24 1.61
N THR A 275 2.57 -6.39 0.59
CA THR A 275 3.50 -5.25 0.57
C THR A 275 3.15 -4.22 1.65
N ALA A 276 1.86 -3.89 1.79
CA ALA A 276 1.39 -2.97 2.81
C ALA A 276 1.53 -3.55 4.23
N ALA A 277 1.21 -4.84 4.41
CA ALA A 277 1.38 -5.51 5.70
C ALA A 277 2.85 -5.60 6.13
N PHE A 278 3.76 -5.90 5.19
CA PHE A 278 5.20 -5.84 5.43
C PHE A 278 5.65 -4.43 5.84
N ALA A 279 5.22 -3.40 5.10
CA ALA A 279 5.54 -2.01 5.42
C ALA A 279 5.00 -1.57 6.79
N VAL A 280 3.79 -1.99 7.17
CA VAL A 280 3.18 -1.74 8.49
C VAL A 280 4.00 -2.39 9.61
N ALA A 281 4.32 -3.68 9.50
CA ALA A 281 5.13 -4.37 10.51
C ALA A 281 6.52 -3.72 10.66
N LEU A 282 7.16 -3.34 9.55
CA LEU A 282 8.48 -2.73 9.56
C LEU A 282 8.49 -1.36 10.25
N VAL A 283 7.48 -0.50 10.00
CA VAL A 283 7.35 0.80 10.68
C VAL A 283 6.81 0.70 12.11
N GLU A 284 6.29 -0.48 12.51
CA GLU A 284 6.05 -0.85 13.91
C GLU A 284 7.32 -1.33 14.64
N GLY A 285 8.46 -1.44 13.94
CA GLY A 285 9.75 -1.83 14.51
C GLY A 285 9.92 -3.35 14.70
N LYS A 286 9.21 -4.15 13.90
CA LYS A 286 9.30 -5.61 13.89
C LYS A 286 10.60 -6.12 13.23
N SER A 287 11.03 -7.33 13.60
CA SER A 287 12.13 -8.01 12.88
C SER A 287 11.71 -8.33 11.43
N GLU A 288 12.68 -8.65 10.58
CA GLU A 288 12.37 -8.94 9.17
C GLU A 288 11.57 -10.23 9.01
N GLU A 289 11.87 -11.25 9.82
CA GLU A 289 11.08 -12.47 9.94
C GLU A 289 9.65 -12.18 10.40
N GLU A 290 9.48 -11.36 11.45
CA GLU A 290 8.16 -10.93 11.92
C GLU A 290 7.38 -10.17 10.84
N CYS A 291 8.05 -9.30 10.08
CA CYS A 291 7.46 -8.58 8.95
C CYS A 291 6.99 -9.52 7.84
N LEU A 292 7.81 -10.50 7.46
CA LEU A 292 7.47 -11.49 6.44
C LEU A 292 6.31 -12.39 6.89
N THR A 293 6.33 -12.85 8.15
CA THR A 293 5.28 -13.72 8.70
C THR A 293 3.94 -12.96 8.77
N PHE A 294 3.95 -11.71 9.24
CA PHE A 294 2.77 -10.85 9.30
C PHE A 294 2.21 -10.55 7.90
N ALA A 295 3.09 -10.29 6.92
CA ALA A 295 2.71 -10.06 5.53
C ALA A 295 2.12 -11.31 4.87
N ALA A 296 2.69 -12.49 5.11
CA ALA A 296 2.18 -13.77 4.62
C ALA A 296 0.80 -14.10 5.23
N ALA A 297 0.60 -13.87 6.53
CA ALA A 297 -0.68 -14.06 7.18
C ALA A 297 -1.76 -13.11 6.62
N ALA A 298 -1.42 -11.84 6.39
CA ALA A 298 -2.33 -10.88 5.77
C ALA A 298 -2.71 -11.28 4.32
N ALA A 299 -1.73 -11.72 3.52
CA ALA A 299 -1.97 -12.18 2.16
C ALA A 299 -2.82 -13.48 2.10
N SER A 300 -2.62 -14.42 3.03
CA SER A 300 -3.41 -15.66 3.11
C SER A 300 -4.90 -15.42 3.43
N LEU A 301 -5.20 -14.39 4.21
CA LEU A 301 -6.58 -13.94 4.45
C LEU A 301 -7.17 -13.23 3.23
N CYS A 302 -6.36 -12.44 2.53
CA CYS A 302 -6.75 -11.75 1.30
C CYS A 302 -7.29 -12.74 0.25
N ILE A 303 -6.60 -13.87 0.01
CA ILE A 303 -6.95 -14.77 -1.10
C ILE A 303 -8.24 -15.59 -0.91
N GLN A 304 -8.93 -15.45 0.23
CA GLN A 304 -10.18 -16.14 0.54
C GLN A 304 -11.43 -15.31 0.17
N VAL A 305 -11.26 -14.06 -0.25
CA VAL A 305 -12.35 -13.12 -0.53
C VAL A 305 -12.13 -12.48 -1.91
N GLN A 306 -13.22 -12.30 -2.67
CA GLN A 306 -13.15 -11.78 -4.04
C GLN A 306 -12.83 -10.26 -4.09
N GLY A 307 -11.99 -9.86 -5.06
CA GLY A 307 -11.60 -8.47 -5.34
C GLY A 307 -10.53 -7.91 -4.40
N ALA A 308 -9.75 -6.92 -4.87
CA ALA A 308 -8.59 -6.41 -4.13
C ALA A 308 -8.92 -5.70 -2.81
N MET A 309 -9.48 -4.49 -2.87
CA MET A 309 -9.77 -3.70 -1.67
C MET A 309 -10.79 -4.33 -0.70
N PRO A 310 -11.84 -5.04 -1.17
CA PRO A 310 -12.76 -5.76 -0.29
C PRO A 310 -12.06 -6.85 0.54
N SER A 311 -11.14 -7.61 -0.05
CA SER A 311 -10.54 -8.80 0.57
C SER A 311 -9.44 -8.54 1.61
N MET A 312 -8.81 -7.35 1.58
CA MET A 312 -7.78 -6.97 2.56
C MET A 312 -8.27 -7.22 4.01
N PRO A 313 -7.50 -7.88 4.88
CA PRO A 313 -7.96 -8.29 6.21
C PRO A 313 -7.91 -7.15 7.23
N GLU A 314 -8.73 -7.26 8.27
CA GLU A 314 -8.57 -6.48 9.50
C GLU A 314 -7.40 -7.01 10.34
N ARG A 315 -6.70 -6.12 11.05
CA ARG A 315 -5.56 -6.48 11.93
C ARG A 315 -5.86 -7.67 12.85
N LYS A 316 -7.06 -7.71 13.44
CA LYS A 316 -7.48 -8.77 14.37
C LYS A 316 -7.47 -10.14 13.71
N ALA A 317 -7.90 -10.25 12.46
CA ALA A 317 -7.88 -11.51 11.72
C ALA A 317 -6.44 -11.99 11.46
N VAL A 318 -5.54 -11.06 11.08
CA VAL A 318 -4.11 -11.38 10.89
C VAL A 318 -3.48 -11.89 12.19
N LEU A 319 -3.73 -11.22 13.31
CA LEU A 319 -3.21 -11.63 14.62
C LEU A 319 -3.76 -13.00 15.06
N ASN A 320 -5.04 -13.30 14.79
CA ASN A 320 -5.61 -14.63 15.07
C ASN A 320 -4.91 -15.73 14.27
N VAL A 321 -4.56 -15.49 13.00
CA VAL A 321 -3.79 -16.45 12.17
C VAL A 321 -2.41 -16.68 12.79
N LEU A 322 -1.70 -15.60 13.16
CA LEU A 322 -0.37 -15.70 13.77
C LEU A 322 -0.37 -16.42 15.13
N GLN A 323 -1.48 -16.35 15.89
CA GLN A 323 -1.65 -17.11 17.15
C GLN A 323 -1.93 -18.61 16.93
N SER A 324 -2.12 -19.05 15.69
CA SER A 324 -2.43 -20.44 15.32
C SER A 324 -1.31 -21.16 14.56
N LEU A 325 -0.15 -20.50 14.40
CA LEU A 325 1.09 -21.05 13.82
C LEU A 325 1.95 -21.73 14.89
#